data_AF-A0A7W4V2V5-F1
#
_entry.id   AF-A0A7W4V2V5-F1
#
_cell.length_a   1.000
_cell.length_b   1.000
_cell.length_c   1.000
_cell.angle_alpha   90.00
_cell.angle_beta   90.00
_cell.angle_gamma   90.00
#
_symmetry.space_group_name_H-M   'P 1'
#
loop_
_entity.id
_entity.type
_entity.pdbx_description
1 polymer ?
#
loop_
_entity_poly.entity_id
_entity_poly.type
_entity_poly.pdbx_seq_one_letter_code
_entity_poly.pdbx_strand_id
1 'polypeptide(L)'
;MGEISPQAHPDRWIDASWYVRVISEIRSVKELREIPIRIISLGGASEFEQLARLEGVELCLNGDRDDDFLRLAAARVLVFAPSSFSYNAALVSKQAVIGRAPWWHEIPSSGRWVRLGPDGELDRALLERALVPRLHSS
;
A
#
# COMPACT_ATOMS: atom_id res chain seq x y z
N MET A 1 8.63 21.71 5.41
CA MET A 1 7.93 20.44 5.70
C MET A 1 8.84 19.67 6.64
N GLY A 2 8.42 19.45 7.89
CA GLY A 2 9.25 18.83 8.92
C GLY A 2 9.49 17.35 8.64
N GLU A 3 10.67 16.88 9.01
CA GLU A 3 11.10 15.49 8.86
C GLU A 3 10.19 14.57 9.71
N ILE A 4 9.59 13.57 9.07
CA ILE A 4 8.84 12.52 9.78
C ILE A 4 9.87 11.48 10.19
N SER A 5 10.31 11.53 11.45
CA SER A 5 11.20 10.53 12.04
C SER A 5 10.52 9.86 13.24
N PRO A 6 11.02 8.69 13.70
CA PRO A 6 10.53 8.05 14.92
C PRO A 6 10.59 8.98 16.14
N GLN A 7 11.50 9.97 16.15
CA GLN A 7 11.65 10.93 17.24
C GLN A 7 10.76 12.17 17.07
N ALA A 8 10.49 12.61 15.85
CA ALA A 8 9.73 13.84 15.58
C ALA A 8 8.21 13.59 15.49
N HIS A 9 7.79 12.47 14.89
CA HIS A 9 6.39 12.11 14.67
C HIS A 9 6.18 10.59 14.76
N PRO A 10 6.32 10.00 15.95
CA PRO A 10 6.22 8.54 16.16
C PRO A 10 4.86 7.95 15.73
N ASP A 11 3.80 8.76 15.79
CA ASP A 11 2.43 8.40 15.36
C ASP A 11 2.30 8.26 13.83
N ARG A 12 3.19 8.91 13.08
CA ARG A 12 3.22 8.96 11.61
C ARG A 12 4.32 8.09 11.02
N TRP A 13 5.29 7.69 11.82
CA TRP A 13 6.35 6.80 11.40
C TRP A 13 5.77 5.40 11.13
N ILE A 14 6.07 4.86 9.95
CA ILE A 14 5.75 3.48 9.59
C ILE A 14 7.06 2.72 9.45
N ASP A 15 7.24 1.73 10.32
CA ASP A 15 8.41 0.86 10.29
C ASP A 15 8.33 -0.17 9.15
N ALA A 16 9.48 -0.64 8.67
CA ALA A 16 9.56 -1.70 7.67
C ALA A 16 8.78 -2.96 8.08
N SER A 17 8.75 -3.29 9.38
CA SER A 17 7.97 -4.41 9.95
C SER A 17 6.47 -4.31 9.64
N TRP A 18 5.91 -3.10 9.54
CA TRP A 18 4.52 -2.90 9.14
C TRP A 18 4.30 -3.38 7.70
N TYR A 19 5.19 -3.00 6.78
CA TYR A 19 5.12 -3.45 5.38
C TYR A 19 5.33 -4.95 5.25
N VAL A 20 6.22 -5.56 6.03
CA VAL A 20 6.39 -7.03 6.10
C VAL A 20 5.07 -7.71 6.48
N ARG A 21 4.38 -7.20 7.50
CA ARG A 21 3.08 -7.74 7.93
C ARG A 21 2.01 -7.57 6.86
N VAL A 22 1.92 -6.40 6.23
CA VAL A 22 1.00 -6.16 5.11
C VAL A 22 1.23 -7.14 3.97
N ILE A 23 2.49 -7.34 3.58
CA ILE A 23 2.86 -8.30 2.53
C ILE A 23 2.42 -9.71 2.95
N SER A 24 2.64 -10.11 4.21
CA SER A 24 2.18 -11.40 4.72
C SER A 24 0.66 -11.57 4.65
N GLU A 25 -0.11 -10.56 5.04
CA GLU A 25 -1.57 -10.58 4.96
C GLU A 25 -2.06 -10.67 3.50
N ILE A 26 -1.48 -9.88 2.60
CA ILE A 26 -1.77 -9.94 1.16
C ILE A 26 -1.47 -11.33 0.59
N ARG A 27 -0.31 -11.91 0.92
CA ARG A 27 0.11 -13.24 0.45
C ARG A 27 -0.79 -14.36 0.95
N SER A 28 -1.46 -14.17 2.08
CA SER A 28 -2.40 -15.15 2.61
C SER A 28 -3.75 -15.19 1.87
N VAL A 29 -4.04 -14.20 1.01
CA VAL A 29 -5.20 -14.20 0.11
C VAL A 29 -4.84 -14.99 -1.14
N LYS A 30 -5.59 -16.05 -1.43
CA LYS A 30 -5.28 -17.03 -2.48
C LYS A 30 -5.04 -16.38 -3.85
N GLU A 31 -5.86 -15.41 -4.22
CA GLU A 31 -5.81 -14.72 -5.51
C GLU A 31 -4.61 -13.77 -5.63
N LEU A 32 -4.00 -13.36 -4.51
CA LEU A 32 -2.87 -12.43 -4.45
C LEU A 32 -1.55 -13.11 -4.12
N ARG A 33 -1.59 -14.36 -3.64
CA ARG A 33 -0.44 -15.12 -3.13
C ARG A 33 0.78 -15.09 -4.04
N GLU A 34 0.62 -15.20 -5.35
CA GLU A 34 1.73 -15.30 -6.31
C GLU A 34 1.97 -14.01 -7.11
N ILE A 35 1.25 -12.92 -6.81
CA ILE A 35 1.36 -11.68 -7.59
C ILE A 35 2.64 -10.93 -7.22
N PRO A 36 3.42 -10.41 -8.17
CA PRO A 36 4.59 -9.58 -7.87
C PRO A 36 4.20 -8.35 -7.05
N ILE A 37 5.00 -8.04 -6.03
CA ILE A 37 4.84 -6.86 -5.19
C ILE A 37 5.94 -5.88 -5.56
N ARG A 38 5.57 -4.64 -5.87
CA ARG A 38 6.53 -3.55 -6.12
C ARG A 38 6.46 -2.54 -5.00
N ILE A 39 7.63 -2.19 -4.48
CA ILE A 39 7.79 -1.13 -3.49
C ILE A 39 8.41 0.06 -4.20
N ILE A 40 7.59 1.09 -4.38
CA ILE A 40 8.00 2.34 -5.00
C ILE A 40 8.33 3.33 -3.88
N SER A 41 9.58 3.79 -3.84
CA SER A 41 10.04 4.70 -2.80
C SER A 41 11.21 5.57 -3.28
N LEU A 42 11.50 6.61 -2.51
CA LEU A 42 12.77 7.33 -2.58
C LEU A 42 13.70 6.78 -1.49
N GLY A 43 15.02 6.94 -1.68
CA GLY A 43 16.04 6.56 -0.70
C GLY A 43 16.97 5.42 -1.15
N GLY A 44 17.73 4.88 -0.21
CA GLY A 44 18.72 3.84 -0.44
C GLY A 44 18.21 2.42 -0.17
N ALA A 45 18.75 1.43 -0.89
CA ALA A 45 18.34 0.03 -0.75
C ALA A 45 18.50 -0.53 0.68
N SER A 46 19.48 -0.03 1.44
CA SER A 46 19.72 -0.42 2.83
C SER A 46 18.52 -0.14 3.75
N GLU A 47 17.73 0.89 3.45
CA GLU A 47 16.54 1.26 4.24
C GLU A 47 15.40 0.24 4.05
N PHE A 48 15.43 -0.53 2.97
CA PHE A 48 14.40 -1.49 2.57
C PHE A 48 14.91 -2.93 2.57
N GLU A 49 16.06 -3.20 3.20
CA GLU A 49 16.73 -4.50 3.14
C GLU A 49 15.82 -5.65 3.61
N GLN A 50 15.02 -5.42 4.65
CA GLN A 50 14.07 -6.43 5.15
C GLN A 50 13.02 -6.79 4.10
N LEU A 51 12.58 -5.81 3.31
CA LEU A 51 11.55 -5.99 2.29
C LEU A 51 12.13 -6.61 1.01
N ALA A 52 13.37 -6.25 0.66
CA ALA A 52 14.08 -6.83 -0.49
C ALA A 52 14.31 -8.34 -0.37
N ARG A 53 14.38 -8.86 0.86
CA ARG A 53 14.57 -10.30 1.13
C ARG A 53 13.29 -11.12 0.97
N LEU A 54 12.14 -10.49 0.82
CA LEU A 54 10.86 -11.17 0.66
C LEU A 54 10.70 -11.68 -0.77
N GLU A 55 10.18 -12.89 -0.90
CA GLU A 55 9.95 -13.50 -2.21
C GLU A 55 8.93 -12.73 -3.06
N GLY A 56 9.27 -12.52 -4.32
CA GLY A 56 8.43 -11.80 -5.29
C GLY A 56 8.24 -10.32 -4.97
N VAL A 57 9.13 -9.72 -4.16
CA VAL A 57 9.20 -8.28 -3.91
C VAL A 57 10.29 -7.65 -4.77
N GLU A 58 9.94 -6.61 -5.51
CA GLU A 58 10.83 -5.79 -6.32
C GLU A 58 10.89 -4.36 -5.73
N LEU A 59 12.11 -3.86 -5.48
CA LEU A 59 12.32 -2.48 -5.07
C LEU A 59 12.50 -1.58 -6.29
N CYS A 60 11.60 -0.61 -6.46
CA CYS A 60 11.68 0.44 -7.47
C CYS A 60 12.04 1.74 -6.76
N LEU A 61 13.34 2.01 -6.60
CA LEU A 61 13.84 3.16 -5.86
C LEU A 61 14.27 4.29 -6.78
N ASN A 62 13.91 5.54 -6.41
CA ASN A 62 14.32 6.75 -7.13
C ASN A 62 13.92 6.73 -8.62
N GLY A 63 12.71 6.23 -8.90
CA GLY A 63 12.13 6.19 -10.24
C GLY A 63 11.64 7.54 -10.75
N ASP A 64 11.16 7.55 -11.99
CA ASP A 64 10.46 8.71 -12.54
C ASP A 64 9.09 8.88 -11.87
N ARG A 65 8.75 10.11 -11.50
CA ARG A 65 7.56 10.41 -10.69
C ARG A 65 6.27 10.08 -11.44
N ASP A 66 6.20 10.38 -12.73
CA ASP A 66 4.96 10.22 -13.49
C ASP A 66 4.74 8.74 -13.82
N ASP A 67 5.80 8.02 -14.19
CA ASP A 67 5.76 6.57 -14.36
C ASP A 67 5.35 5.86 -13.06
N ASP A 68 5.94 6.25 -11.93
CA ASP A 68 5.64 5.65 -10.63
C ASP A 68 4.21 5.93 -10.19
N PHE A 69 3.71 7.15 -10.44
CA PHE A 69 2.31 7.48 -10.19
C PHE A 69 1.37 6.60 -11.01
N LEU A 70 1.66 6.40 -12.29
CA LEU A 70 0.88 5.53 -13.18
C LEU A 70 0.92 4.07 -12.72
N ARG A 71 2.10 3.55 -12.34
CA ARG A 71 2.25 2.19 -11.80
C ARG A 71 1.41 1.99 -10.54
N LEU A 72 1.45 2.96 -9.61
CA LEU A 72 0.63 2.92 -8.39
C LEU A 72 -0.87 2.94 -8.73
N ALA A 73 -1.30 3.88 -9.57
CA ALA A 73 -2.72 4.03 -9.92
C ALA A 73 -3.29 2.81 -10.67
N ALA A 74 -2.47 2.16 -11.50
CA ALA A 74 -2.86 1.00 -12.31
C ALA A 74 -2.71 -0.35 -11.58
N ALA A 75 -2.13 -0.38 -10.39
CA ALA A 75 -1.91 -1.62 -9.65
C ALA A 75 -3.24 -2.34 -9.37
N ARG A 76 -3.22 -3.69 -9.47
CA ARG A 76 -4.38 -4.53 -9.14
C ARG A 76 -4.79 -4.39 -7.68
N VAL A 77 -3.82 -4.20 -6.80
CA VAL A 77 -3.99 -3.82 -5.40
C VAL A 77 -2.96 -2.76 -5.10
N LEU A 78 -3.39 -1.59 -4.64
CA LEU A 78 -2.50 -0.51 -4.24
C LEU A 78 -2.51 -0.37 -2.71
N VAL A 79 -1.37 -0.58 -2.07
CA VAL A 79 -1.14 -0.20 -0.68
C VAL A 79 -0.52 1.20 -0.69
N PHE A 80 -1.18 2.20 -0.11
CA PHE A 80 -0.64 3.56 -0.05
C PHE A 80 -0.07 3.87 1.33
N ALA A 81 1.09 4.51 1.36
CA ALA A 81 1.67 5.07 2.58
C ALA A 81 0.97 6.39 2.96
N PRO A 82 1.13 6.89 4.20
CA PRO A 82 0.72 8.22 4.66
C PRO A 82 1.42 9.39 3.94
N SER A 83 1.24 9.48 2.62
CA SER A 83 1.84 10.46 1.72
C SER A 83 0.77 10.92 0.74
N SER A 84 0.77 12.22 0.45
CA SER A 84 -0.13 12.80 -0.55
C SER A 84 0.07 12.17 -1.94
N PHE A 85 1.28 11.73 -2.26
CA PHE A 85 1.59 11.14 -3.58
C PHE A 85 0.87 9.80 -3.79
N SER A 86 1.09 8.84 -2.89
CA SER A 86 0.44 7.52 -2.95
C SER A 86 -1.06 7.60 -2.66
N TYR A 87 -1.50 8.57 -1.86
CA TYR A 87 -2.93 8.81 -1.65
C TYR A 87 -3.63 9.35 -2.90
N ASN A 88 -3.01 10.30 -3.63
CA ASN A 88 -3.57 10.77 -4.90
C ASN A 88 -3.65 9.65 -5.93
N ALA A 89 -2.65 8.75 -5.99
CA ALA A 89 -2.72 7.55 -6.80
C ALA A 89 -3.89 6.64 -6.37
N ALA A 90 -4.13 6.49 -5.06
CA ALA A 90 -5.27 5.75 -4.52
C ALA A 90 -6.61 6.39 -4.88
N LEU A 91 -6.73 7.72 -4.90
CA LEU A 91 -7.95 8.41 -5.30
C LEU A 91 -8.34 8.13 -6.76
N VAL A 92 -7.36 8.08 -7.67
CA VAL A 92 -7.63 7.85 -9.10
C VAL A 92 -7.65 6.37 -9.50
N SER A 93 -7.09 5.48 -8.67
CA SER A 93 -7.13 4.04 -8.93
C SER A 93 -8.57 3.53 -9.00
N LYS A 94 -8.85 2.60 -9.92
CA LYS A 94 -10.16 1.93 -10.01
C LYS A 94 -10.18 0.58 -9.27
N GLN A 95 -9.03 0.12 -8.83
CA GLN A 95 -8.80 -1.19 -8.21
C GLN A 95 -8.85 -1.10 -6.68
N ALA A 96 -8.68 -2.26 -6.02
CA ALA A 96 -8.62 -2.34 -4.57
C ALA A 96 -7.47 -1.47 -4.03
N VAL A 97 -7.77 -0.65 -3.01
CA VAL A 97 -6.80 0.21 -2.33
C VAL A 97 -6.80 -0.10 -0.85
N ILE A 98 -5.61 -0.28 -0.29
CA ILE A 98 -5.39 -0.61 1.12
C ILE A 98 -4.68 0.58 1.77
N GLY A 99 -5.25 1.09 2.86
CA GLY A 99 -4.67 2.18 3.63
C GLY A 99 -4.69 1.91 5.12
N ARG A 100 -3.63 2.32 5.83
CA ARG A 100 -3.56 2.26 7.29
C ARG A 100 -4.62 3.15 7.92
N ALA A 101 -5.36 2.62 8.88
CA ALA A 101 -6.25 3.36 9.76
C ALA A 101 -5.79 3.19 11.22
N PRO A 102 -5.85 4.23 12.07
CA PRO A 102 -6.27 5.60 11.74
C PRO A 102 -5.23 6.34 10.90
N TRP A 103 -5.70 7.32 10.12
CA TRP A 103 -4.89 8.28 9.38
C TRP A 103 -5.54 9.67 9.49
N TRP A 104 -4.78 10.76 9.23
CA TRP A 104 -5.31 12.12 9.37
C TRP A 104 -6.33 12.50 8.29
N HIS A 105 -6.43 11.71 7.22
CA HIS A 105 -7.54 11.77 6.26
C HIS A 105 -8.53 10.65 6.49
N GLU A 106 -9.80 10.91 6.15
CA GLU A 106 -10.83 9.89 6.10
C GLU A 106 -10.52 8.90 4.97
N ILE A 107 -10.34 7.62 5.32
CA ILE A 107 -10.26 6.53 4.35
C ILE A 107 -11.67 5.96 4.20
N PRO A 108 -12.29 5.93 3.01
CA PRO A 108 -13.60 5.33 2.85
C PRO A 108 -13.64 3.88 3.37
N SER A 109 -14.76 3.44 3.94
CA SER A 109 -14.92 2.08 4.48
C SER A 109 -15.67 1.12 3.54
N SER A 110 -15.89 1.52 2.29
CA SER A 110 -16.74 0.77 1.36
C SER A 110 -16.20 0.76 -0.07
N GLY A 111 -16.70 -0.21 -0.84
CA GLY A 111 -16.33 -0.37 -2.24
C GLY A 111 -14.93 -0.94 -2.42
N ARG A 112 -14.02 -0.15 -3.01
CA ARG A 112 -12.63 -0.58 -3.27
C ARG A 112 -11.67 -0.32 -2.12
N TRP A 113 -12.11 0.44 -1.12
CA TRP A 113 -11.26 0.87 -0.03
C TRP A 113 -11.28 -0.16 1.07
N VAL A 114 -10.09 -0.64 1.42
CA VAL A 114 -9.84 -1.59 2.49
C VAL A 114 -9.00 -0.91 3.54
N ARG A 115 -9.47 -0.93 4.79
CA ARG A 115 -8.73 -0.36 5.92
C ARG A 115 -7.86 -1.45 6.50
N LEU A 116 -6.61 -1.10 6.80
CA LEU A 116 -5.71 -1.92 7.59
C LEU A 116 -5.64 -1.31 8.99
N GLY A 117 -5.92 -2.10 10.02
CA GLY A 117 -5.87 -1.65 11.41
C GLY A 117 -4.47 -1.18 11.83
N PRO A 118 -4.37 -0.49 12.99
CA PRO A 118 -3.10 0.06 13.48
C PRO A 118 -2.03 -1.02 13.70
N ASP A 119 -2.46 -2.22 14.06
CA ASP A 119 -1.60 -3.38 14.28
C ASP A 119 -1.28 -4.15 13.00
N GLY A 120 -1.83 -3.74 11.85
CA GLY A 120 -1.66 -4.43 10.58
C GLY A 120 -2.66 -5.55 10.33
N GLU A 121 -3.80 -5.53 11.02
CA GLU A 121 -4.93 -6.44 10.73
C GLU A 121 -5.64 -6.00 9.45
N LEU A 122 -5.81 -6.94 8.52
CA LEU A 122 -6.47 -6.71 7.23
C LEU A 122 -7.90 -7.24 7.27
N ASP A 123 -8.87 -6.39 6.91
CA ASP A 123 -10.24 -6.83 6.67
C ASP A 123 -10.31 -7.67 5.39
N ARG A 124 -10.14 -8.99 5.55
CA ARG A 124 -10.10 -9.97 4.44
C ARG A 124 -11.39 -9.99 3.65
N ALA A 125 -12.54 -9.97 4.33
CA ALA A 125 -13.83 -9.99 3.67
C ALA A 125 -14.03 -8.76 2.80
N LEU A 126 -13.58 -7.58 3.27
CA LEU A 126 -13.60 -6.36 2.49
C LEU A 126 -12.62 -6.40 1.32
N LEU A 127 -11.41 -6.95 1.51
CA LEU A 127 -10.44 -7.13 0.43
C LEU A 127 -10.96 -8.07 -0.66
N GLU A 128 -11.47 -9.24 -0.30
CA GLU A 128 -12.05 -10.20 -1.25
C GLU A 128 -13.18 -9.55 -2.06
N ARG A 129 -14.06 -8.77 -1.41
CA ARG A 129 -15.09 -7.98 -2.11
C ARG A 129 -14.52 -6.91 -3.02
N ALA A 130 -13.45 -6.23 -2.60
CA ALA A 130 -12.79 -5.19 -3.38
C ALA A 130 -12.05 -5.75 -4.61
N LEU A 131 -11.65 -7.04 -4.58
CA LEU A 131 -11.00 -7.74 -5.68
C LEU A 131 -11.98 -8.20 -6.78
N VAL A 132 -13.28 -8.28 -6.49
CA VAL A 132 -14.28 -8.66 -7.48
C VAL A 132 -14.34 -7.59 -8.57
N PRO A 133 -14.17 -7.95 -9.87
CA PRO A 133 -14.30 -7.01 -10.96
C PRO A 133 -15.67 -6.34 -10.91
N ARG A 134 -15.70 -5.03 -10.72
CA ARG A 134 -16.95 -4.27 -10.82
C ARG A 134 -17.29 -4.15 -12.30
N LEU A 135 -18.23 -5.00 -12.74
CA LEU A 135 -18.88 -4.85 -14.04
C LEU A 135 -19.46 -3.44 -14.07
N HIS A 136 -18.92 -2.60 -14.94
CA HIS A 136 -19.50 -1.31 -15.20
C HIS A 136 -20.76 -1.60 -16.02
N SER A 137 -21.93 -1.48 -15.39
CA SER A 137 -23.17 -1.25 -16.14
C SER A 137 -23.01 0.12 -16.80
N SER A 138 -22.56 0.12 -18.05
CA SER A 138 -22.70 1.27 -18.95
C SER A 138 -24.17 1.50 -19.28
#